data_AF-A0A7H5EU22-F1
#
_entry.id   AF-A0A7H5EU22-F1
#
_cell.length_a   1.000
_cell.length_b   1.000
_cell.length_c   1.000
_cell.angle_alpha   90.00
_cell.angle_beta   90.00
_cell.angle_gamma   90.00
#
_symmetry.space_group_name_H-M   'P 1'
#
loop_
_entity.id
_entity.type
_entity.pdbx_description
1 polymer ?
#
loop_
_entity_poly.entity_id
_entity_poly.type
_entity_poly.pdbx_seq_one_letter_code
_entity_poly.pdbx_strand_id
1 'polypeptide(L)' 'MTNEAPEDPKPNAAEAMADKAKAAYQWWDHLATFHPEDPWWLGGLKLLIRGVGILILIILSPLLILGLIVAFLAVL' A
#
# COMPACT_ATOMS: atom_id res chain seq x y z
N MET A 1 -43.37 16.74 1.28
CA MET A 1 -42.01 16.82 1.85
C MET A 1 -41.45 15.41 1.84
N THR A 2 -40.88 14.99 0.71
CA THR A 2 -40.27 13.66 0.59
C THR A 2 -38.82 13.85 1.03
N ASN A 3 -38.47 13.33 2.21
CA ASN A 3 -37.10 13.30 2.70
C ASN A 3 -36.36 12.19 1.95
N GLU A 4 -35.65 12.56 0.90
CA GLU A 4 -34.64 11.68 0.29
C GLU A 4 -33.43 11.70 1.23
N ALA A 5 -33.27 10.63 2.01
CA ALA A 5 -32.03 10.41 2.75
C ALA A 5 -30.88 10.33 1.74
N PRO A 6 -29.72 10.97 1.98
CA PRO A 6 -28.61 10.88 1.06
C PRO A 6 -28.15 9.42 1.00
N GLU A 7 -28.24 8.79 -0.17
CA GLU A 7 -27.57 7.53 -0.43
C GLU A 7 -26.06 7.77 -0.30
N ASP A 8 -25.52 7.41 0.86
CA ASP A 8 -24.08 7.36 1.10
C ASP A 8 -23.47 6.41 0.05
N PRO A 9 -22.58 6.89 -0.85
CA PRO A 9 -22.06 6.05 -1.91
C PRO A 9 -21.28 4.90 -1.27
N LYS A 10 -21.82 3.68 -1.38
CA LYS A 10 -21.14 2.47 -0.89
C LYS A 10 -19.73 2.47 -1.45
N PRO A 11 -18.69 2.39 -0.60
CA PRO A 11 -17.30 2.47 -1.06
C PRO A 11 -17.07 1.39 -2.11
N ASN A 12 -16.58 1.80 -3.27
CA ASN A 12 -16.22 0.88 -4.33
C ASN A 12 -15.16 -0.09 -3.77
N ALA A 13 -15.34 -1.40 -3.98
CA ALA A 13 -14.40 -2.41 -3.48
C ALA A 13 -12.96 -2.15 -3.93
N ALA A 14 -12.78 -1.57 -5.13
CA ALA A 14 -11.48 -1.15 -5.64
C ALA A 14 -10.86 0.00 -4.81
N GLU A 15 -11.65 1.00 -4.43
CA GLU A 15 -11.19 2.13 -3.60
C GLU A 15 -10.78 1.65 -2.20
N ALA A 16 -11.58 0.78 -1.59
CA ALA A 16 -11.27 0.20 -0.28
C ALA A 16 -9.95 -0.62 -0.30
N MET A 17 -9.65 -1.30 -1.40
CA MET A 17 -8.37 -2.00 -1.57
C MET A 17 -7.20 -1.03 -1.83
N ALA A 18 -7.41 0.01 -2.63
CA ALA A 18 -6.40 1.05 -2.86
C ALA A 18 -6.00 1.77 -1.56
N ASP A 19 -6.97 2.10 -0.72
CA ASP A 19 -6.74 2.74 0.58
C ASP A 19 -5.94 1.83 1.53
N LYS A 20 -6.26 0.53 1.56
CA LYS A 20 -5.50 -0.45 2.35
C LYS A 20 -4.05 -0.56 1.87
N ALA A 21 -3.84 -0.61 0.55
CA ALA A 21 -2.50 -0.67 -0.03
C ALA A 21 -1.69 0.60 0.32
N LYS A 22 -2.33 1.78 0.22
CA LYS A 22 -1.73 3.05 0.61
C LYS A 22 -1.37 3.10 2.09
N ALA A 23 -2.28 2.69 2.97
CA ALA A 23 -2.04 2.64 4.41
C ALA A 23 -0.89 1.68 4.77
N ALA A 24 -0.83 0.51 4.14
CA ALA A 24 0.26 -0.45 4.34
C ALA A 24 1.61 0.11 3.88
N TYR A 25 1.65 0.78 2.73
CA TYR A 25 2.86 1.44 2.23
C TYR A 25 3.32 2.56 3.17
N GLN A 26 2.41 3.44 3.59
CA GLN A 26 2.72 4.54 4.52
C GLN A 26 3.22 4.01 5.87
N TRP A 27 2.60 2.95 6.39
CA TRP A 27 3.05 2.30 7.63
C TRP A 27 4.48 1.77 7.51
N TRP A 28 4.79 1.06 6.42
CA TRP A 28 6.14 0.55 6.18
C TRP A 28 7.16 1.69 6.00
N ASP A 29 6.81 2.71 5.24
CA ASP A 29 7.68 3.86 4.97
C ASP A 29 7.97 4.64 6.26
N HIS A 30 6.96 4.88 7.10
CA HIS A 30 7.14 5.51 8.41
C HIS A 30 8.09 4.70 9.31
N LEU A 31 7.98 3.37 9.31
CA LEU A 31 8.87 2.51 10.10
C LEU A 31 10.31 2.55 9.59
N ALA A 32 10.50 2.61 8.27
CA ALA A 32 11.82 2.68 7.65
C ALA A 32 12.44 4.08 7.66
N THR A 33 11.66 5.13 7.97
CA THR A 33 12.12 6.52 7.94
C THR A 33 13.01 6.83 9.14
N PHE A 34 14.18 7.40 8.88
CA PHE A 34 15.12 7.85 9.90
C PHE A 34 14.69 9.20 10.47
N HIS A 35 14.55 9.28 11.79
CA HIS A 35 14.27 10.52 12.51
C HIS A 35 15.54 10.96 13.25
N PRO A 36 15.79 12.28 13.36
CA PRO A 36 17.03 12.81 13.96
C PRO A 36 17.16 12.52 15.46
N GLU A 37 16.06 12.19 16.12
CA GLU A 37 15.97 11.83 17.53
C GLU A 37 16.06 10.32 17.81
N ASP A 38 16.21 9.50 16.76
CA ASP A 38 16.38 8.05 16.93
C ASP A 38 17.78 7.69 17.47
N PRO A 39 17.86 6.82 18.50
CA PRO A 39 19.11 6.17 18.86
C PRO A 39 19.83 5.56 17.65
N TRP A 40 21.12 5.84 17.52
CA TRP A 40 22.04 5.28 16.51
C TRP A 40 21.88 3.78 16.23
N TRP A 41 21.57 2.96 17.24
CA TRP A 41 21.33 1.52 17.08
C TRP A 41 20.06 1.18 16.27
N LEU A 42 19.02 2.02 16.32
CA LEU A 42 17.81 1.84 15.52
C LEU A 42 18.06 2.05 14.02
N GLY A 43 19.13 2.75 13.65
CA GLY A 43 19.45 2.98 12.25
C GLY A 43 19.71 1.69 11.46
N GLY A 44 20.41 0.73 12.07
CA GLY A 44 20.63 -0.59 11.46
C GLY A 44 19.33 -1.38 11.28
N LEU A 45 18.44 -1.32 12.28
CA LEU A 45 17.13 -1.97 12.21
C LEU A 45 16.24 -1.37 11.11
N LYS A 46 16.21 -0.04 10.98
CA LYS A 46 15.45 0.66 9.92
C LYS A 46 15.95 0.33 8.52
N LEU A 47 17.27 0.25 8.35
CA LEU A 47 17.86 -0.19 7.08
C LEU A 47 17.45 -1.62 6.73
N LEU A 48 17.38 -2.51 7.73
CA LEU A 48 16.92 -3.88 7.54
C LEU A 48 15.43 -3.93 7.16
N ILE A 49 14.57 -3.16 7.83
CA ILE A 49 13.13 -3.04 7.49
C ILE A 49 12.94 -2.52 6.06
N ARG A 50 13.76 -1.56 5.62
CA ARG A 50 13.77 -1.06 4.25
C ARG A 50 14.18 -2.15 3.26
N GLY A 51 15.25 -2.87 3.56
CA GLY A 51 15.75 -3.98 2.74
C GLY A 51 14.72 -5.11 2.58
N VAL A 52 14.05 -5.48 3.67
CA VAL A 52 12.98 -6.50 3.65
C VAL A 52 11.81 -6.05 2.79
N GLY A 53 11.35 -4.80 2.92
CA GLY A 53 10.27 -4.29 2.09
C GLY A 53 10.61 -4.26 0.59
N ILE A 54 11.83 -3.86 0.24
CA ILE A 54 12.30 -3.93 -1.16
C ILE A 54 12.33 -5.37 -1.66
N LEU A 55 12.82 -6.32 -0.85
CA LEU A 55 12.86 -7.73 -1.22
C LEU A 55 11.45 -8.29 -1.48
N ILE A 56 10.49 -7.95 -0.62
CA ILE A 56 9.08 -8.33 -0.80
C ILE A 56 8.54 -7.74 -2.11
N LEU A 57 8.81 -6.46 -2.40
CA LEU A 57 8.38 -5.82 -3.65
C LEU A 57 8.98 -6.50 -4.89
N ILE A 58 10.25 -6.93 -4.84
CA ILE A 58 10.90 -7.67 -5.93
C ILE A 58 10.22 -9.04 -6.15
N ILE A 59 9.93 -9.77 -5.06
CA ILE A 59 9.26 -11.07 -5.14
C ILE A 59 7.82 -10.92 -5.65
N LEU A 60 7.13 -9.86 -5.26
CA LEU A 60 5.74 -9.58 -5.66
C LEU A 60 5.64 -8.99 -7.08
N SER A 61 6.70 -8.32 -7.56
CA SER A 61 6.76 -7.70 -8.89
C SER A 61 6.28 -8.58 -10.05
N PRO A 62 6.73 -9.85 -10.23
CA PRO A 62 6.21 -10.70 -11.30
C PRO A 62 4.70 -10.93 -11.20
N LEU A 63 4.15 -11.03 -9.99
CA LEU A 63 2.70 -11.17 -9.78
C LEU A 63 1.95 -9.87 -10.10
N LEU A 64 2.51 -8.70 -9.78
CA LEU A 64 1.94 -7.41 -10.14
C LEU A 64 1.88 -7.23 -11.65
N ILE A 65 2.96 -7.56 -12.36
CA ILE A 65 3.03 -7.49 -13.83
C ILE A 65 2.01 -8.45 -14.44
N LEU A 66 1.93 -9.70 -13.93
CA LEU A 66 0.95 -10.67 -14.39
C LEU A 66 -0.49 -10.17 -14.17
N GLY A 67 -0.80 -9.64 -12.99
CA GLY A 67 -2.11 -9.08 -12.68
C GLY A 67 -2.46 -7.90 -13.57
N LEU A 68 -1.49 -7.03 -13.88
CA LEU A 68 -1.67 -5.91 -14.81
C LEU A 68 -1.99 -6.40 -16.23
N ILE A 69 -1.25 -7.38 -16.74
CA ILE A 69 -1.51 -7.98 -18.06
C ILE A 69 -2.94 -8.55 -18.09
N VAL A 70 -3.32 -9.33 -17.08
CA VAL A 70 -4.67 -9.92 -16.98
C VAL A 70 -5.75 -8.83 -16.94
N ALA A 71 -5.54 -7.73 -16.20
CA ALA A 71 -6.49 -6.63 -16.14
C ALA A 71 -6.71 -5.97 -17.51
N PHE A 72 -5.64 -5.75 -18.30
CA PHE A 72 -5.76 -5.25 -19.67
C PHE A 72 -6.47 -6.24 -20.59
N LEU A 73 -6.15 -7.53 -20.49
CA LEU A 73 -6.82 -8.58 -21.27
C LEU A 73 -8.30 -8.72 -20.92
N ALA A 74 -8.70 -8.45 -19.67
CA ALA A 74 -10.09 -8.55 -19.22
C ALA A 74 -10.98 -7.40 -19.72
N VAL A 75 -10.39 -6.28 -20.13
CA VAL A 75 -11.10 -5.09 -20.63
C VAL A 75 -11.19 -5.05 -22.16
N LEU A 76 -10.31 -5.78 -22.87
CA LEU A 76 -10.30 -5.89 -24.34
C LEU A 76 -11.41 -6.83 -24.86
#